data_AF-A0A2P2K4J3-F1
#
_entry.id   AF-A0A2P2K4J3-F1
#
_cell.length_a   1.000
_cell.length_b   1.000
_cell.length_c   1.000
_cell.angle_alpha   90.00
_cell.angle_beta   90.00
_cell.angle_gamma   90.00
#
_symmetry.space_group_name_H-M   'P 1'
#
loop_
_entity.id
_entity.type
_entity.pdbx_description
1 polymer ?
#
loop_
_entity_poly.entity_id
_entity_poly.type
_entity_poly.pdbx_seq_one_letter_code
_entity_poly.pdbx_strand_id
1 'polypeptide(L)'
;MEAAFKREREVLLRVNESRRKLNSRLHSAGHLLDACLQIVGLGHLEPAKSYHFPDGPFVEYKGTVPQHELQRKQKQLELEANALISRGGKITAAVLPYEEACNLCGGSLPDYIPKVWI
;
A
#
# COMPACT_ATOMS: atom_id res chain seq x y z
N MET A 1 35.26 -13.30 2.29
CA MET A 1 35.13 -14.77 2.18
C MET A 1 33.69 -15.11 2.52
N GLU A 2 32.82 -15.29 1.52
CA GLU A 2 31.43 -15.68 1.76
C GLU A 2 31.39 -17.13 2.24
N ALA A 3 30.73 -17.38 3.36
CA ALA A 3 30.53 -18.73 3.87
C ALA A 3 29.51 -19.43 2.98
N ALA A 4 29.96 -20.34 2.11
CA ALA A 4 29.09 -21.16 1.29
C ALA A 4 28.28 -22.13 2.18
N PHE A 5 26.96 -22.04 2.13
CA PHE A 5 26.08 -23.04 2.75
C PHE A 5 26.21 -24.36 1.99
N LYS A 6 26.40 -25.48 2.71
CA LYS A 6 26.38 -26.82 2.11
C LYS A 6 24.93 -27.21 1.79
N ARG A 7 24.72 -27.94 0.69
CA ARG A 7 23.44 -28.58 0.39
C ARG A 7 22.99 -29.44 1.58
N GLU A 8 21.68 -29.53 1.79
CA GLU A 8 21.05 -30.31 2.87
C GLU A 8 21.34 -29.82 4.31
N ARG A 9 21.99 -28.67 4.47
CA ARG A 9 22.17 -28.06 5.78
C ARG A 9 20.90 -27.35 6.22
N GLU A 10 20.40 -27.74 7.38
CA GLU A 10 19.30 -27.04 8.03
C GLU A 10 19.73 -25.64 8.50
N VAL A 11 18.89 -24.65 8.26
CA VAL A 11 19.14 -23.25 8.64
C VAL A 11 17.95 -22.71 9.43
N LEU A 12 18.26 -21.94 10.47
CA LEU A 12 17.24 -21.24 11.24
C LEU A 12 17.06 -19.83 10.69
N LEU A 13 15.88 -19.57 10.14
CA LEU A 13 15.46 -18.24 9.72
C LEU A 13 14.57 -17.62 10.80
N ARG A 14 14.85 -16.37 11.15
CA ARG A 14 14.02 -15.59 12.08
C ARG A 14 13.63 -14.28 11.44
N VAL A 15 12.36 -13.92 11.57
CA VAL A 15 11.86 -12.61 11.18
C VAL A 15 12.18 -11.61 12.28
N ASN A 16 12.76 -10.46 11.93
CA ASN A 16 12.80 -9.33 12.84
C ASN A 16 11.38 -8.75 12.95
N GLU A 17 10.70 -9.07 14.04
CA GLU A 17 9.29 -8.74 14.25
C GLU A 17 9.03 -7.23 14.23
N SER A 18 9.85 -6.44 14.92
CA SER A 18 9.72 -4.98 14.97
C SER A 18 9.82 -4.36 13.57
N ARG A 19 10.79 -4.81 12.77
CA ARG A 19 10.94 -4.37 11.38
C ARG A 19 9.76 -4.81 10.52
N ARG A 20 9.28 -6.05 10.69
CA ARG A 20 8.12 -6.58 9.94
C ARG A 20 6.84 -5.79 10.24
N LYS A 21 6.61 -5.47 11.51
CA LYS A 21 5.46 -4.66 11.98
C LYS A 21 5.53 -3.24 11.44
N LEU A 22 6.69 -2.58 11.54
CA LEU A 22 6.88 -1.23 11.01
C LEU A 22 6.61 -1.17 9.50
N ASN A 23 7.24 -2.05 8.72
CA ASN A 23 7.02 -2.09 7.26
C ASN A 23 5.56 -2.38 6.90
N SER A 24 4.88 -3.27 7.64
CA SER A 24 3.45 -3.52 7.43
C SER A 24 2.60 -2.28 7.67
N ARG A 25 2.90 -1.53 8.74
CA ARG A 25 2.21 -0.29 9.09
C ARG A 25 2.42 0.77 8.01
N LEU A 26 3.65 0.96 7.54
CA LEU A 26 3.97 1.94 6.50
C LEU A 26 3.31 1.62 5.16
N HIS A 27 3.28 0.35 4.76
CA HIS A 27 2.56 -0.07 3.55
C HIS A 27 1.06 0.15 3.68
N SER A 28 0.46 -0.26 4.80
CA SER A 28 -0.98 -0.09 5.04
C SER A 28 -1.38 1.38 5.16
N ALA A 29 -0.49 2.24 5.68
CA ALA A 29 -0.71 3.69 5.73
C ALA A 29 -0.79 4.31 4.32
N GLY A 30 -0.08 3.75 3.33
CA GLY A 30 -0.25 4.15 1.93
C GLY A 30 -1.68 3.92 1.43
N HIS A 31 -2.19 2.71 1.59
CA HIS A 31 -3.58 2.37 1.22
C HIS A 31 -4.62 3.18 2.00
N LEU A 32 -4.32 3.53 3.26
CA LEU A 32 -5.18 4.41 4.04
C LEU A 32 -5.29 5.81 3.42
N LEU A 33 -4.19 6.36 2.92
CA LEU A 33 -4.18 7.66 2.25
C LEU A 33 -4.97 7.62 0.94
N ASP A 34 -4.93 6.52 0.18
CA ASP A 34 -5.75 6.34 -1.03
C ASP A 34 -7.24 6.47 -0.71
N ALA A 35 -7.69 5.84 0.38
CA ALA A 35 -9.07 5.96 0.84
C ALA A 35 -9.41 7.41 1.29
N CYS A 36 -8.48 8.06 1.99
CA CYS A 36 -8.68 9.44 2.46
C CYS A 36 -8.80 10.43 1.30
N LEU A 37 -8.04 10.27 0.21
CA LEU A 37 -8.12 11.14 -0.97
C LEU A 37 -9.54 11.20 -1.55
N GLN A 38 -10.21 10.05 -1.63
CA GLN A 38 -11.60 9.99 -2.08
C GLN A 38 -12.52 10.84 -1.19
N ILE A 39 -12.33 10.74 0.13
CA ILE A 39 -13.17 11.43 1.13
C ILE A 39 -12.93 12.95 1.13
N VAL A 40 -11.68 13.39 0.97
CA VAL A 40 -11.33 14.83 1.01
C VAL A 40 -11.52 15.54 -0.34
N GLY A 41 -12.16 14.89 -1.31
CA GLY A 41 -12.44 15.47 -2.63
C GLY A 41 -11.24 15.53 -3.57
N LEU A 42 -10.23 14.70 -3.35
CA LEU A 42 -9.05 14.53 -4.20
C LEU A 42 -9.06 13.19 -4.96
N GLY A 43 -10.21 12.52 -5.02
CA GLY A 43 -10.34 11.21 -5.66
C GLY A 43 -10.09 11.17 -7.17
N HIS A 44 -9.98 12.34 -7.80
CA HIS A 44 -9.62 12.48 -9.21
C HIS A 44 -8.11 12.33 -9.47
N LEU A 45 -7.27 12.33 -8.43
CA LEU A 45 -5.84 12.13 -8.57
C LEU A 45 -5.54 10.65 -8.82
N GLU A 46 -4.75 10.37 -9.86
CA GLU A 46 -4.42 8.99 -10.22
C GLU A 46 -3.23 8.48 -9.40
N PRO A 47 -3.32 7.33 -8.72
CA PRO A 47 -2.16 6.73 -8.05
C PRO A 47 -1.00 6.47 -9.01
N ALA A 48 0.22 6.75 -8.56
CA ALA A 48 1.44 6.55 -9.34
C ALA A 48 2.45 5.68 -8.59
N LYS A 49 3.42 6.31 -7.93
CA LYS A 49 4.52 5.62 -7.24
C LYS A 49 4.29 5.62 -5.74
N SER A 50 4.89 4.67 -5.06
CA SER A 50 4.92 4.66 -3.61
C SER A 50 6.25 4.16 -3.10
N TYR A 51 6.58 4.59 -1.89
CA TYR A 51 7.73 4.13 -1.14
C TYR A 51 7.28 3.90 0.30
N HIS A 52 7.43 2.67 0.81
CA HIS A 52 6.90 2.31 2.13
C HIS A 52 8.00 1.90 3.13
N PHE A 53 9.24 2.30 2.86
CA PHE A 53 10.35 2.04 3.77
C PHE A 53 10.54 3.21 4.77
N PRO A 54 11.16 2.95 5.93
CA PRO A 54 11.18 3.91 7.05
C PRO A 54 11.94 5.22 6.81
N ASP A 55 12.81 5.27 5.81
CA ASP A 55 13.70 6.38 5.49
C ASP A 55 13.00 7.57 4.80
N GLY A 56 11.72 7.41 4.45
CA GLY A 56 10.91 8.52 3.94
C GLY A 56 9.68 8.01 3.20
N PRO A 57 8.72 7.37 3.89
CA PRO A 57 7.58 6.75 3.22
C PRO A 57 6.69 7.80 2.55
N PHE A 58 6.28 7.55 1.32
CA PHE A 58 5.40 8.42 0.55
C PHE A 58 4.49 7.65 -0.40
N VAL A 59 3.46 8.35 -0.86
CA VAL A 59 2.60 7.98 -1.98
C VAL A 59 2.57 9.18 -2.94
N GLU A 60 2.61 8.90 -4.23
CA GLU A 60 2.63 9.87 -5.31
C GLU A 60 1.37 9.70 -6.16
N TYR A 61 0.77 10.82 -6.54
CA TYR A 61 -0.41 10.86 -7.39
C TYR A 61 -0.21 11.84 -8.53
N LYS A 62 -0.73 11.50 -9.72
CA LYS A 62 -0.76 12.38 -10.89
C LYS A 62 -1.99 13.28 -10.80
N GLY A 63 -1.80 14.55 -11.14
CA GLY A 63 -2.85 15.57 -11.15
C GLY A 63 -2.37 16.86 -10.50
N THR A 64 -3.29 17.71 -10.07
CA THR A 64 -2.96 19.00 -9.48
C THR A 64 -3.92 19.32 -8.34
N VAL A 65 -3.37 19.69 -7.19
CA VAL A 65 -4.11 20.31 -6.10
C VAL A 65 -3.85 21.82 -6.19
N PRO A 66 -4.88 22.67 -6.24
CA PRO A 66 -4.68 24.12 -6.25
C PRO A 66 -3.84 24.57 -5.06
N GLN A 67 -2.87 25.46 -5.29
CA GLN A 67 -1.89 25.85 -4.27
C GLN A 67 -2.53 26.39 -2.99
N HIS A 68 -3.63 27.13 -3.11
CA HIS A 68 -4.38 27.68 -1.98
C HIS A 68 -5.11 26.60 -1.16
N GLU A 69 -5.30 25.39 -1.69
CA GLU A 69 -5.92 24.29 -0.99
C GLU A 69 -4.91 23.35 -0.32
N LEU A 70 -3.64 23.34 -0.73
CA LEU A 70 -2.64 22.36 -0.30
C LEU A 70 -2.59 22.19 1.23
N GLN A 71 -2.44 23.28 1.97
CA GLN A 71 -2.35 23.21 3.44
C GLN A 71 -3.65 22.73 4.08
N ARG A 72 -4.80 23.10 3.51
CA ARG A 72 -6.12 22.66 3.99
C ARG A 72 -6.30 21.16 3.73
N LYS A 73 -5.99 20.69 2.52
CA LYS A 73 -6.11 19.28 2.12
C LYS A 73 -5.17 18.39 2.93
N GLN A 74 -3.95 18.83 3.19
CA GLN A 74 -3.01 18.11 4.07
C GLN A 74 -3.61 17.88 5.47
N LYS A 75 -4.16 18.93 6.09
CA LYS A 75 -4.82 18.82 7.40
C LYS A 75 -6.05 17.91 7.35
N GLN A 76 -6.85 18.00 6.29
CA GLN A 76 -8.02 17.12 6.12
C GLN A 76 -7.62 15.66 5.96
N LEU A 77 -6.55 15.35 5.21
CA LEU A 77 -6.03 14.00 5.07
C LEU A 77 -5.58 13.42 6.42
N GLU A 78 -4.87 14.20 7.24
CA GLU A 78 -4.45 13.75 8.57
C GLU A 78 -5.64 13.51 9.50
N LEU A 79 -6.62 14.43 9.51
CA LEU A 79 -7.85 14.28 10.30
C LEU A 79 -8.64 13.03 9.89
N GLU A 80 -8.83 12.82 8.58
CA GLU A 80 -9.57 11.67 8.07
C GLU A 80 -8.84 10.36 8.34
N ALA A 81 -7.52 10.31 8.11
CA ALA A 81 -6.72 9.13 8.41
C ALA A 81 -6.85 8.72 9.89
N ASN A 82 -6.75 9.69 10.81
CA ASN A 82 -6.94 9.43 12.23
C ASN A 82 -8.37 8.98 12.57
N ALA A 83 -9.39 9.55 11.92
CA ALA A 83 -10.78 9.13 12.09
C ALA A 83 -11.01 7.68 11.63
N LEU A 84 -10.46 7.30 10.47
CA LEU A 84 -10.53 5.95 9.94
C LEU A 84 -9.78 4.94 10.82
N ILE A 85 -8.60 5.30 11.33
CA ILE A 85 -7.85 4.47 12.28
C ILE A 85 -8.66 4.26 13.57
N SER A 86 -9.23 5.33 14.13
CA SER A 86 -10.03 5.29 15.36
C SER A 86 -11.29 4.44 15.20
N ARG A 87 -11.98 4.60 14.06
CA ARG A 87 -13.15 3.78 13.71
C ARG A 87 -12.79 2.30 13.57
N GLY A 88 -11.58 2.02 13.11
CA GLY A 88 -11.13 0.68 12.78
C GLY A 88 -11.85 0.09 11.57
N GLY A 89 -11.44 -1.11 11.19
CA GLY A 89 -12.00 -1.82 10.05
C GLY A 89 -11.29 -3.14 9.83
N LYS A 90 -12.01 -4.11 9.26
CA LYS A 90 -11.40 -5.38 8.86
C LYS A 90 -10.69 -5.18 7.53
N ILE A 91 -9.40 -5.49 7.52
CA ILE A 91 -8.59 -5.58 6.29
C ILE A 91 -8.36 -7.06 6.00
N THR A 92 -8.55 -7.46 4.74
CA THR A 92 -8.33 -8.83 4.27
C THR A 92 -7.34 -8.83 3.13
N ALA A 93 -6.48 -9.84 3.09
CA ALA A 93 -5.64 -10.16 1.94
C ALA A 93 -5.96 -11.59 1.51
N ALA A 94 -6.10 -11.82 0.21
CA ALA A 94 -6.44 -13.12 -0.35
C ALA A 94 -5.64 -13.37 -1.63
N VAL A 95 -5.40 -14.64 -1.92
CA VAL A 95 -4.94 -15.09 -3.24
C VAL A 95 -6.16 -15.58 -3.99
N LEU A 96 -6.40 -15.01 -5.16
CA LEU A 96 -7.60 -15.26 -5.97
C LEU A 96 -7.20 -15.72 -7.38
N PRO A 97 -8.06 -16.51 -8.06
CA PRO A 97 -7.98 -16.69 -9.50
C PRO A 97 -8.04 -15.34 -10.23
N TYR A 98 -7.42 -15.28 -11.42
CA TYR A 98 -7.36 -14.05 -12.22
C TYR A 98 -8.74 -13.43 -12.45
N GLU A 99 -9.73 -14.23 -12.84
CA GLU A 99 -11.09 -13.75 -13.14
C GLU A 99 -11.78 -13.17 -11.91
N GLU A 100 -11.64 -13.80 -10.74
CA GLU A 100 -12.23 -13.30 -9.50
C GLU A 100 -11.59 -11.97 -9.07
N ALA A 101 -10.26 -11.86 -9.15
CA ALA A 101 -9.55 -10.62 -8.87
C ALA A 101 -9.97 -9.50 -9.84
N CYS A 102 -10.09 -9.82 -11.12
CA CYS A 102 -10.54 -8.89 -12.16
C CYS A 102 -11.94 -8.34 -11.87
N ASN A 103 -12.88 -9.20 -11.50
CA ASN A 103 -14.25 -8.79 -11.15
C ASN A 103 -14.28 -7.86 -9.93
N LEU A 104 -13.47 -8.14 -8.90
CA LEU A 104 -13.36 -7.28 -7.72
C LEU A 104 -12.69 -5.92 -8.00
N CYS A 105 -11.83 -5.86 -9.02
CA CYS A 105 -11.10 -4.66 -9.43
C CYS A 105 -11.79 -3.85 -10.53
N GLY A 106 -13.10 -4.02 -10.74
CA GLY A 106 -13.86 -3.22 -11.72
C GLY A 106 -13.80 -3.76 -13.15
N GLY A 107 -13.45 -5.04 -13.32
CA GLY A 107 -13.51 -5.74 -14.61
C GLY A 107 -12.22 -5.70 -15.43
N SER A 108 -11.14 -5.14 -14.88
CA SER A 108 -9.80 -5.24 -15.48
C SER A 108 -8.71 -5.31 -14.41
N LEU A 109 -7.58 -5.92 -14.79
CA LEU A 109 -6.33 -5.90 -14.03
C LEU A 109 -5.24 -5.26 -14.92
N PRO A 110 -4.16 -4.72 -14.34
CA PRO A 110 -3.06 -4.21 -15.12
C PRO A 110 -2.48 -5.25 -16.10
N ASP A 111 -2.10 -4.79 -17.30
CA ASP A 111 -1.67 -5.66 -18.41
C ASP A 111 -0.44 -6.53 -18.10
N TYR A 112 0.35 -6.15 -17.09
CA TYR A 112 1.51 -6.91 -16.64
C TYR A 112 1.17 -8.09 -15.72
N ILE A 113 -0.09 -8.22 -15.28
CA ILE A 113 -0.53 -9.37 -14.47
C ILE A 113 -0.93 -10.52 -15.41
N PRO A 114 -0.24 -11.67 -15.38
CA PRO A 114 -0.52 -12.77 -16.28
C PRO A 114 -1.86 -13.45 -15.97
N LYS A 115 -2.59 -13.87 -17.02
CA LYS A 115 -3.89 -14.56 -16.90
C LYS A 115 -3.78 -16.00 -16.41
N VAL A 116 -2.62 -16.62 -16.62
CA VAL A 116 -2.29 -17.98 -16.21
C VAL A 116 -0.87 -17.96 -15.65
N TRP A 117 -0.65 -18.65 -14.52
CA TRP A 117 0.69 -18.89 -14.00
C TRP A 117 1.42 -19.86 -14.96
N ILE A 118 2.67 -19.53 -15.33
CA ILE A 118 3.57 -20.41 -16.09
C ILE A 118 4.35 -21.26 -15.10
#